data_AF-A0A2E2YJ49-F1
#
_entry.id   AF-A0A2E2YJ49-F1
#
_cell.length_a   1.000
_cell.length_b   1.000
_cell.length_c   1.000
_cell.angle_alpha   90.00
_cell.angle_beta   90.00
_cell.angle_gamma   90.00
#
_symmetry.space_group_name_H-M   'P 1'
#
loop_
_entity.id
_entity.type
_entity.pdbx_description
1 polymer ?
#
loop_
_entity_poly.entity_id
_entity_poly.type
_entity_poly.pdbx_seq_one_letter_code
_entity_poly.pdbx_strand_id
1 'polypeptide(L)'
;METSLYFKTALILATQLGIIFVGCFFLISAAKKAYREGRLFFGIEFIGRKNSRGELDLIPIEQAPIIKPNESASPLKSRDEQSTEDDKQATTKKQTLLNKFMWVWMISLFGMVFLAPGSTSIGLMLMTISSITFAPLLGVMMLEMDENDGLRATLLTCLITVCAALVGMYSGIDFSFMRGFLFFGLCALLLVGFGRIFFGMTSAMIRLKAICGAVLFSLFLIYDFNRLKQLSDIGINDWSTALKVAISIYLDILNLLLEIMQAMGDS
;
A
#
# COMPACT_ATOMS: atom_id res chain seq x y z
N MET A 1 -28.76 -10.78 -19.47
CA MET A 1 -27.75 -11.82 -19.16
C MET A 1 -27.32 -11.60 -17.72
N GLU A 2 -27.53 -12.55 -16.82
CA GLU A 2 -26.95 -12.46 -15.48
C GLU A 2 -25.44 -12.71 -15.60
N THR A 3 -24.63 -11.76 -15.15
CA THR A 3 -23.17 -11.92 -15.13
C THR A 3 -22.78 -12.85 -13.98
N SER A 4 -21.71 -13.64 -14.15
CA SER A 4 -21.26 -14.63 -13.16
C SER A 4 -20.68 -13.98 -11.90
N LEU A 5 -20.61 -14.75 -10.80
CA LEU A 5 -20.01 -14.31 -9.53
C LEU A 5 -18.54 -13.91 -9.75
N TYR A 6 -17.79 -14.73 -10.50
CA TYR A 6 -16.41 -14.43 -10.89
C TYR A 6 -16.29 -13.08 -11.59
N PHE A 7 -17.16 -12.80 -12.57
CA PHE A 7 -17.13 -11.55 -13.30
C PHE A 7 -17.40 -10.36 -12.39
N LYS A 8 -18.42 -10.45 -11.53
CA LYS A 8 -18.77 -9.36 -10.59
C LYS A 8 -17.62 -9.08 -9.62
N THR A 9 -17.04 -10.11 -9.03
CA THR A 9 -15.89 -9.99 -8.12
C THR A 9 -14.67 -9.41 -8.85
N ALA A 10 -14.35 -9.92 -10.04
CA ALA A 10 -13.24 -9.43 -10.85
C ALA A 10 -13.43 -7.97 -11.28
N LEU A 11 -14.66 -7.57 -11.65
CA LEU A 11 -14.98 -6.19 -12.01
C LEU A 11 -14.74 -5.23 -10.84
N ILE A 12 -15.20 -5.59 -9.63
CA ILE A 12 -14.98 -4.79 -8.42
C ILE A 12 -13.48 -4.69 -8.14
N LEU A 13 -12.77 -5.82 -8.12
CA LEU A 13 -11.33 -5.86 -7.86
C LEU A 13 -10.53 -5.04 -8.87
N ALA A 14 -10.75 -5.26 -10.16
CA ALA A 14 -10.03 -4.56 -11.23
C ALA A 14 -10.27 -3.06 -11.19
N THR A 15 -11.50 -2.62 -10.88
CA THR A 15 -11.83 -1.19 -10.76
C THR A 15 -11.09 -0.56 -9.57
N GLN A 16 -11.12 -1.21 -8.41
CA GLN A 16 -10.58 -0.65 -7.17
C GLN A 16 -9.04 -0.68 -7.14
N LEU A 17 -8.44 -1.79 -7.57
CA LEU A 17 -6.98 -1.86 -7.76
C LEU A 17 -6.52 -0.93 -8.88
N GLY A 18 -7.30 -0.79 -9.95
CA GLY A 18 -7.04 0.17 -11.02
C GLY A 18 -6.97 1.60 -10.50
N ILE A 19 -7.91 2.03 -9.66
CA ILE A 19 -7.88 3.34 -8.99
C ILE A 19 -6.58 3.52 -8.20
N ILE A 20 -6.16 2.51 -7.44
CA ILE A 20 -4.95 2.58 -6.61
C ILE A 20 -3.69 2.69 -7.47
N PHE A 21 -3.49 1.76 -8.41
CA PHE A 21 -2.24 1.70 -9.19
C PHE A 21 -2.15 2.81 -10.23
N VAL A 22 -3.24 3.19 -10.88
CA VAL A 22 -3.24 4.33 -11.82
C VAL A 22 -3.04 5.64 -11.05
N GLY A 23 -3.72 5.80 -9.90
CA GLY A 23 -3.53 6.98 -9.04
C GLY A 23 -2.10 7.08 -8.52
N CYS A 24 -1.53 5.98 -8.05
CA CYS A 24 -0.13 5.88 -7.61
C CYS A 24 0.83 6.25 -8.75
N PHE A 25 0.68 5.63 -9.94
CA PHE A 25 1.52 5.91 -11.10
C PHE A 25 1.44 7.38 -11.55
N PHE A 26 0.23 7.97 -11.55
CA PHE A 26 0.04 9.38 -11.85
C PHE A 26 0.82 10.27 -10.87
N LEU A 27 0.79 9.95 -9.58
CA LEU A 27 1.51 10.72 -8.56
C LEU A 27 3.02 10.61 -8.69
N ILE A 28 3.54 9.40 -8.93
CA ILE A 28 4.98 9.20 -9.19
C ILE A 28 5.40 9.96 -10.46
N SER A 29 4.59 9.90 -11.52
CA SER A 29 4.86 10.62 -12.78
C SER A 29 4.83 12.14 -12.59
N ALA A 30 3.88 12.65 -11.81
CA ALA A 30 3.77 14.06 -11.51
C ALA A 30 4.91 14.55 -10.60
N ALA A 31 5.38 13.72 -9.65
CA ALA A 31 6.59 13.97 -8.87
C ALA A 31 7.82 14.14 -9.77
N LYS A 32 8.02 13.22 -10.72
CA LYS A 32 9.09 13.30 -11.72
C LYS A 32 9.02 14.56 -12.56
N LYS A 33 7.84 14.91 -13.03
CA LYS A 33 7.64 16.11 -13.85
C LYS A 33 8.02 17.36 -13.08
N ALA A 34 7.56 17.49 -11.84
CA ALA A 34 7.88 18.64 -11.01
C ALA A 34 9.38 18.72 -10.68
N TYR A 35 10.02 17.58 -10.38
CA TYR A 35 11.47 17.52 -10.20
C TYR A 35 12.24 18.05 -11.43
N ARG A 36 11.89 17.61 -12.64
CA ARG A 36 12.52 18.07 -13.89
C ARG A 36 12.28 19.56 -14.17
N GLU A 37 11.16 20.10 -13.70
CA GLU A 37 10.78 21.50 -13.87
C GLU A 37 11.31 22.42 -12.75
N GLY A 38 12.04 21.88 -11.75
CA GLY A 38 12.48 22.63 -10.57
C GLY A 38 11.31 23.14 -9.72
N ARG A 39 10.17 22.46 -9.78
CA ARG A 39 8.94 22.80 -9.06
C ARG A 39 8.71 21.82 -7.92
N LEU A 40 8.10 22.33 -6.86
CA LEU A 40 7.68 21.52 -5.71
C LEU A 40 6.51 20.62 -6.12
N PHE A 41 6.56 19.32 -5.83
CA PHE A 41 5.41 18.42 -5.94
C PHE A 41 4.95 17.99 -4.57
N PHE A 42 3.69 18.28 -4.24
CA PHE A 42 3.17 18.18 -2.86
C PHE A 42 3.97 19.00 -1.82
N GLY A 43 4.68 20.05 -2.25
CA GLY A 43 5.56 20.82 -1.37
C GLY A 43 6.90 20.15 -1.08
N ILE A 44 7.28 19.13 -1.85
CA ILE A 44 8.54 18.38 -1.72
C ILE A 44 9.47 18.80 -2.84
N GLU A 45 10.70 19.17 -2.49
CA GLU A 45 11.82 19.16 -3.42
C GLU A 45 12.40 17.74 -3.42
N PHE A 46 12.59 17.18 -4.60
CA PHE A 46 13.17 15.85 -4.76
C PHE A 46 14.63 16.04 -5.15
N ILE A 47 15.55 15.25 -4.61
CA ILE A 47 16.89 15.11 -5.18
C ILE A 47 16.86 13.88 -6.08
N GLY A 48 17.18 14.10 -7.35
CA GLY A 48 17.54 13.03 -8.24
C GLY A 48 18.89 12.46 -7.84
N ARG A 49 18.92 11.26 -7.26
CA ARG A 49 20.14 10.46 -7.17
C ARG A 49 20.13 9.42 -8.27
N LYS A 50 21.30 9.07 -8.77
CA LYS A 50 21.44 7.83 -9.54
C LYS A 50 21.51 6.68 -8.55
N ASN A 51 20.62 5.69 -8.66
CA ASN A 51 20.73 4.46 -7.89
C ASN A 51 22.00 3.68 -8.31
N SER A 52 22.30 2.57 -7.64
CA SER A 52 23.45 1.72 -7.95
C SER A 52 23.46 1.15 -9.39
N ARG A 53 22.35 1.31 -10.12
CA ARG A 53 22.16 0.90 -11.52
C ARG A 53 22.17 2.08 -12.51
N GLY A 54 22.40 3.30 -12.04
CA GLY A 54 22.53 4.50 -12.87
C GLY A 54 21.21 5.18 -13.25
N GLU A 55 20.08 4.73 -12.71
CA GLU A 55 18.73 5.24 -12.97
C GLU A 55 18.38 6.40 -12.03
N LEU A 56 17.56 7.35 -12.50
CA LEU A 56 17.13 8.50 -11.70
C LEU A 56 16.11 8.07 -10.65
N ASP A 57 16.54 8.06 -9.40
CA ASP A 57 15.73 7.84 -8.21
C ASP A 57 15.44 9.18 -7.52
N LEU A 58 14.20 9.39 -7.07
CA LEU A 58 13.76 10.63 -6.46
C LEU A 58 13.72 10.46 -4.94
N ILE A 59 14.75 10.94 -4.26
CA ILE A 59 14.74 10.95 -2.81
C ILE A 59 14.03 12.23 -2.35
N PRO A 60 12.93 12.15 -1.57
CA PRO A 60 12.35 13.32 -0.95
C PRO A 60 13.38 13.95 0.01
N ILE A 61 13.67 15.24 -0.12
CA ILE A 61 14.62 15.92 0.78
C ILE A 61 13.98 16.03 2.17
N GLU A 62 14.48 15.26 3.12
CA GLU A 62 14.16 15.44 4.55
C GLU A 62 15.42 15.41 5.45
N GLN A 63 16.62 15.59 4.90
CA GLN A 63 17.86 15.61 5.70
C GLN A 63 18.75 16.82 5.40
N ALA A 64 18.95 17.64 6.43
CA ALA A 64 20.05 18.58 6.54
C ALA A 64 21.41 17.86 6.44
N PRO A 65 22.47 18.53 5.96
CA PRO A 65 23.54 17.93 5.17
C PRO A 65 24.60 17.18 5.99
N ILE A 66 25.26 16.23 5.32
CA ILE A 66 26.53 15.65 5.75
C ILE A 66 27.53 16.79 6.02
N ILE A 67 27.94 16.93 7.28
CA ILE A 67 28.98 17.85 7.74
C ILE A 67 30.28 17.55 6.98
N LYS A 68 30.86 18.55 6.32
CA LYS A 68 32.32 18.71 6.16
C LYS A 68 32.73 20.16 6.43
N PRO A 69 33.91 20.41 7.05
CA PRO A 69 34.13 21.61 7.83
C PRO A 69 34.76 22.78 7.06
N ASN A 70 34.20 23.97 7.35
CA ASN A 70 34.82 25.28 7.61
C ASN A 70 35.71 25.95 6.53
N GLU A 71 35.28 27.12 6.02
CA GLU A 71 36.05 28.37 6.20
C GLU A 71 35.28 29.65 5.82
N SER A 72 35.40 30.66 6.69
CA SER A 72 35.24 32.12 6.49
C SER A 72 33.85 32.77 6.31
N ALA A 73 33.68 33.86 7.08
CA ALA A 73 32.45 34.56 7.46
C ALA A 73 31.81 35.51 6.42
N SER A 74 30.49 35.71 6.59
CA SER A 74 29.64 36.92 6.40
C SER A 74 28.41 36.69 5.48
N PRO A 75 27.53 37.69 5.28
CA PRO A 75 26.23 37.96 5.94
C PRO A 75 25.08 36.94 5.69
N LEU A 76 25.37 35.64 5.56
CA LEU A 76 24.40 34.57 5.21
C LEU A 76 23.35 34.20 6.28
N LYS A 77 23.46 34.70 7.52
CA LYS A 77 22.72 34.17 8.67
C LYS A 77 21.19 34.35 8.61
N SER A 78 20.68 35.40 7.96
CA SER A 78 19.23 35.64 7.85
C SER A 78 18.55 34.88 6.71
N ARG A 79 19.28 34.60 5.62
CA ARG A 79 18.73 33.87 4.45
C ARG A 79 18.68 32.37 4.70
N ASP A 80 19.64 31.84 5.46
CA ASP A 80 19.67 30.44 5.88
C ASP A 80 18.63 30.15 6.97
N GLU A 81 18.45 31.05 7.96
CA GLU A 81 17.40 30.88 8.98
C GLU A 81 15.99 30.97 8.38
N GLN A 82 15.75 31.89 7.44
CA GLN A 82 14.45 32.05 6.78
C GLN A 82 14.13 30.92 5.79
N SER A 83 15.11 30.42 5.03
CA SER A 83 14.92 29.21 4.20
C SER A 83 14.71 27.95 5.05
N THR A 84 15.41 27.83 6.18
CA THR A 84 15.23 26.70 7.10
C THR A 84 13.86 26.74 7.80
N GLU A 85 13.30 27.92 8.11
CA GLU A 85 11.95 28.06 8.66
C GLU A 85 10.86 27.79 7.61
N ASP A 86 11.01 28.30 6.39
CA ASP A 86 10.09 28.04 5.28
C ASP A 86 10.08 26.53 4.90
N ASP A 87 11.25 25.88 4.88
CA ASP A 87 11.40 24.45 4.62
C ASP A 87 10.78 23.60 5.74
N LYS A 88 10.96 23.98 7.02
CA LYS A 88 10.31 23.35 8.18
C LYS A 88 8.80 23.52 8.16
N GLN A 89 8.30 24.68 7.73
CA GLN A 89 6.88 24.96 7.63
C GLN A 89 6.23 24.17 6.48
N ALA A 90 6.93 24.01 5.36
CA ALA A 90 6.50 23.19 4.23
C ALA A 90 6.45 21.68 4.59
N THR A 91 7.49 21.13 5.23
CA THR A 91 7.51 19.74 5.71
C THR A 91 6.43 19.47 6.74
N THR A 92 6.22 20.38 7.70
CA THR A 92 5.15 20.24 8.71
C THR A 92 3.75 20.25 8.05
N LYS A 93 3.53 21.11 7.06
CA LYS A 93 2.25 21.20 6.34
C LYS A 93 1.99 19.96 5.46
N LYS A 94 3.02 19.40 4.83
CA LYS A 94 3.00 18.13 4.09
C LYS A 94 2.67 16.95 5.02
N GLN A 95 3.38 16.82 6.14
CA GLN A 95 3.11 15.76 7.12
C GLN A 95 1.68 15.85 7.64
N THR A 96 1.19 17.08 7.87
CA THR A 96 -0.19 17.32 8.26
C THR A 96 -1.20 16.91 7.17
N LEU A 97 -0.87 17.11 5.88
CA LEU A 97 -1.71 16.69 4.76
C LEU A 97 -1.74 15.15 4.64
N LEU A 98 -0.58 14.49 4.64
CA LEU A 98 -0.48 13.02 4.57
C LEU A 98 -1.18 12.37 5.77
N ASN A 99 -1.04 12.92 6.97
CA ASN A 99 -1.76 12.45 8.15
C ASN A 99 -3.28 12.52 7.97
N LYS A 100 -3.81 13.57 7.30
CA LYS A 100 -5.25 13.64 6.99
C LYS A 100 -5.66 12.53 6.03
N PHE A 101 -4.89 12.30 4.96
CA PHE A 101 -5.15 11.18 4.04
C PHE A 101 -5.10 9.83 4.76
N MET A 102 -4.11 9.60 5.63
CA MET A 102 -3.99 8.41 6.46
C MET A 102 -5.23 8.18 7.33
N TRP A 103 -5.72 9.21 8.03
CA TRP A 103 -6.91 9.08 8.87
C TRP A 103 -8.18 8.76 8.07
N VAL A 104 -8.39 9.43 6.94
CA VAL A 104 -9.55 9.16 6.06
C VAL A 104 -9.46 7.74 5.50
N TRP A 105 -8.27 7.31 5.07
CA TRP A 105 -8.02 5.96 4.59
C TRP A 105 -8.34 4.91 5.67
N MET A 106 -7.83 5.09 6.89
CA MET A 106 -8.09 4.19 8.02
C MET A 106 -9.58 4.11 8.36
N ILE A 107 -10.26 5.25 8.50
CA ILE A 107 -11.69 5.28 8.86
C ILE A 107 -12.52 4.61 7.77
N SER A 108 -12.24 4.89 6.49
CA SER A 108 -12.96 4.27 5.37
C SER A 108 -12.68 2.77 5.23
N LEU A 109 -11.44 2.33 5.47
CA LEU A 109 -11.06 0.91 5.45
C LEU A 109 -11.76 0.13 6.56
N PHE A 110 -11.73 0.62 7.80
CA PHE A 110 -12.45 0.02 8.91
C PHE A 110 -13.96 0.04 8.66
N GLY A 111 -14.51 1.18 8.24
CA GLY A 111 -15.93 1.31 7.91
C GLY A 111 -16.38 0.31 6.85
N MET A 112 -15.58 0.10 5.80
CA MET A 112 -15.86 -0.89 4.76
C MET A 112 -16.00 -2.30 5.34
N VAL A 113 -15.08 -2.73 6.21
CA VAL A 113 -15.11 -4.09 6.80
C VAL A 113 -16.39 -4.31 7.64
N PHE A 114 -16.81 -3.31 8.41
CA PHE A 114 -17.97 -3.46 9.31
C PHE A 114 -19.33 -3.16 8.65
N LEU A 115 -19.39 -2.25 7.68
CA LEU A 115 -20.65 -1.76 7.10
C LEU A 115 -21.00 -2.42 5.77
N ALA A 116 -20.03 -2.92 5.00
CA ALA A 116 -20.30 -3.62 3.74
C ALA A 116 -21.20 -4.86 3.88
N PRO A 117 -21.15 -5.65 4.98
CA PRO A 117 -22.08 -6.76 5.17
C PRO A 117 -23.56 -6.35 5.21
N GLY A 118 -23.85 -5.12 5.68
CA GLY A 118 -25.21 -4.58 5.80
C GLY A 118 -25.72 -3.86 4.55
N SER A 119 -24.83 -3.33 3.70
CA SER A 119 -25.23 -2.65 2.47
C SER A 119 -24.13 -2.68 1.40
N THR A 120 -24.46 -3.23 0.24
CA THR A 120 -23.56 -3.31 -0.92
C THR A 120 -23.13 -1.91 -1.40
N SER A 121 -24.06 -0.95 -1.42
CA SER A 121 -23.77 0.42 -1.88
C SER A 121 -22.82 1.14 -0.94
N ILE A 122 -23.03 1.01 0.38
CA ILE A 122 -22.14 1.60 1.39
C ILE A 122 -20.75 0.95 1.31
N GLY A 123 -20.69 -0.37 1.16
CA GLY A 123 -19.43 -1.08 1.00
C GLY A 123 -18.64 -0.63 -0.23
N LEU A 124 -19.29 -0.50 -1.39
CA LEU A 124 -18.65 0.01 -2.62
C LEU A 124 -18.17 1.47 -2.47
N MET A 125 -18.98 2.33 -1.84
CA MET A 125 -18.61 3.72 -1.60
C MET A 125 -17.36 3.81 -0.70
N LEU A 126 -17.35 3.08 0.41
CA LEU A 126 -16.21 3.07 1.35
C LEU A 126 -14.97 2.42 0.73
N MET A 127 -15.13 1.36 -0.07
CA MET A 127 -14.03 0.75 -0.83
C MET A 127 -13.42 1.74 -1.82
N THR A 128 -14.24 2.54 -2.49
CA THR A 128 -13.79 3.57 -3.44
C THR A 128 -13.07 4.72 -2.71
N ILE A 129 -13.61 5.20 -1.60
CA ILE A 129 -12.95 6.22 -0.76
C ILE A 129 -11.61 5.70 -0.26
N SER A 130 -11.55 4.46 0.23
CA SER A 130 -10.33 3.81 0.67
C SER A 130 -9.32 3.70 -0.48
N SER A 131 -9.74 3.27 -1.66
CA SER A 131 -8.86 3.15 -2.83
C SER A 131 -8.28 4.50 -3.29
N ILE A 132 -9.12 5.54 -3.39
CA ILE A 132 -8.69 6.88 -3.79
C ILE A 132 -7.72 7.48 -2.76
N THR A 133 -7.99 7.29 -1.47
CA THR A 133 -7.14 7.85 -0.40
C THR A 133 -5.87 7.04 -0.18
N PHE A 134 -5.87 5.74 -0.49
CA PHE A 134 -4.69 4.90 -0.45
C PHE A 134 -3.70 5.19 -1.59
N ALA A 135 -4.18 5.51 -2.79
CA ALA A 135 -3.34 5.79 -3.94
C ALA A 135 -2.18 6.79 -3.66
N PRO A 136 -2.42 7.97 -3.02
CA PRO A 136 -1.34 8.88 -2.66
C PRO A 136 -0.43 8.38 -1.55
N LEU A 137 -0.96 7.62 -0.59
CA LEU A 137 -0.15 7.02 0.47
C LEU A 137 0.82 6.00 -0.13
N LEU A 138 0.33 5.14 -1.02
CA LEU A 138 1.13 4.16 -1.74
C LEU A 138 2.17 4.82 -2.63
N GLY A 139 1.81 5.89 -3.34
CA GLY A 139 2.74 6.64 -4.19
C GLY A 139 3.90 7.24 -3.41
N VAL A 140 3.64 7.81 -2.22
CA VAL A 140 4.70 8.31 -1.34
C VAL A 140 5.56 7.16 -0.81
N MET A 141 4.95 6.06 -0.35
CA MET A 141 5.70 4.88 0.11
C MET A 141 6.61 4.31 -1.00
N MET A 142 6.17 4.28 -2.26
CA MET A 142 7.00 3.81 -3.38
C MET A 142 8.14 4.78 -3.74
N LEU A 143 7.94 6.09 -3.59
CA LEU A 143 9.01 7.08 -3.80
C LEU A 143 10.07 7.00 -2.71
N GLU A 144 9.69 6.64 -1.48
CA GLU A 144 10.64 6.45 -0.38
C GLU A 144 11.51 5.20 -0.53
N MET A 145 11.05 4.21 -1.30
CA MET A 145 11.60 2.85 -1.27
C MET A 145 12.44 2.46 -2.51
N ASP A 146 12.98 3.44 -3.24
CA ASP A 146 13.40 3.31 -4.66
C ASP A 146 12.22 2.86 -5.54
N GLU A 147 11.82 3.72 -6.48
CA GLU A 147 10.66 3.47 -7.34
C GLU A 147 10.74 2.13 -8.09
N ASN A 148 11.92 1.76 -8.57
CA ASN A 148 12.07 0.52 -9.32
C ASN A 148 11.84 -0.70 -8.41
N ASP A 149 12.18 -0.61 -7.13
CA ASP A 149 11.91 -1.68 -6.17
C ASP A 149 10.43 -1.68 -5.74
N GLY A 150 9.78 -0.51 -5.67
CA GLY A 150 8.33 -0.40 -5.54
C GLY A 150 7.55 -1.06 -6.70
N LEU A 151 8.01 -0.88 -7.93
CA LEU A 151 7.43 -1.54 -9.12
C LEU A 151 7.66 -3.06 -9.09
N ARG A 152 8.85 -3.52 -8.66
CA ARG A 152 9.12 -4.95 -8.48
C ARG A 152 8.23 -5.58 -7.41
N ALA A 153 8.03 -4.91 -6.28
CA ALA A 153 7.12 -5.36 -5.23
C ALA A 153 5.68 -5.50 -5.76
N THR A 154 5.24 -4.55 -6.57
CA THR A 154 3.93 -4.59 -7.23
C THR A 154 3.81 -5.76 -8.20
N LEU A 155 4.82 -5.97 -9.05
CA LEU A 155 4.85 -7.09 -9.99
C LEU A 155 4.85 -8.44 -9.27
N LEU A 156 5.61 -8.57 -8.18
CA LEU A 156 5.66 -9.78 -7.36
C LEU A 156 4.31 -10.06 -6.70
N THR A 157 3.65 -9.03 -6.16
CA THR A 157 2.29 -9.13 -5.59
C THR A 157 1.30 -9.62 -6.63
N CYS A 158 1.36 -9.06 -7.86
CA CYS A 158 0.50 -9.47 -8.97
C CYS A 158 0.74 -10.96 -9.33
N LEU A 159 2.01 -11.36 -9.46
CA LEU A 159 2.37 -12.75 -9.76
C LEU A 159 1.87 -13.72 -8.68
N ILE A 160 2.09 -13.39 -7.40
CA ILE A 160 1.60 -14.19 -6.27
C ILE A 160 0.07 -14.26 -6.30
N THR A 161 -0.62 -13.16 -6.59
CA THR A 161 -2.09 -13.14 -6.67
C THR A 161 -2.61 -14.04 -7.79
N VAL A 162 -1.98 -14.01 -8.97
CA VAL A 162 -2.34 -14.89 -10.08
C VAL A 162 -2.07 -16.35 -9.74
N CYS A 163 -0.90 -16.67 -9.16
CA CYS A 163 -0.58 -18.03 -8.70
C CYS A 163 -1.58 -18.51 -7.63
N ALA A 164 -1.93 -17.65 -6.67
CA ALA A 164 -2.89 -17.97 -5.63
C ALA A 164 -4.30 -18.20 -6.20
N ALA A 165 -4.72 -17.42 -7.20
CA ALA A 165 -5.97 -17.64 -7.92
C ALA A 165 -5.99 -18.98 -8.64
N LEU A 166 -4.91 -19.32 -9.35
CA LEU A 166 -4.80 -20.61 -10.04
C LEU A 166 -4.88 -21.78 -9.06
N VAL A 167 -4.13 -21.72 -7.96
CA VAL A 167 -4.13 -22.76 -6.93
C VAL A 167 -5.48 -22.84 -6.22
N GLY A 168 -6.01 -21.72 -5.75
CA GLY A 168 -7.27 -21.65 -5.02
C GLY A 168 -8.46 -22.13 -5.85
N MET A 169 -8.50 -21.82 -7.16
CA MET A 169 -9.63 -22.20 -8.01
C MET A 169 -9.47 -23.56 -8.69
N TYR A 170 -8.25 -24.05 -8.95
CA TYR A 170 -8.06 -25.22 -9.82
C TYR A 170 -7.30 -26.39 -9.20
N SER A 171 -6.79 -26.27 -7.96
CA SER A 171 -6.07 -27.38 -7.31
C SER A 171 -6.94 -28.59 -6.96
N GLY A 172 -8.27 -28.40 -6.86
CA GLY A 172 -9.20 -29.43 -6.38
C GLY A 172 -9.14 -29.69 -4.87
N ILE A 173 -8.33 -28.92 -4.12
CA ILE A 173 -8.21 -29.01 -2.67
C ILE A 173 -9.23 -28.06 -2.02
N ASP A 174 -9.98 -28.55 -1.03
CA ASP A 174 -10.79 -27.67 -0.18
C ASP A 174 -9.90 -27.00 0.88
N PHE A 175 -9.62 -25.72 0.70
CA PHE A 175 -8.81 -24.93 1.63
C PHE A 175 -9.58 -24.42 2.86
N SER A 176 -10.84 -24.82 3.07
CA SER A 176 -11.65 -24.38 4.22
C SER A 176 -11.02 -24.70 5.58
N PHE A 177 -10.18 -25.74 5.66
CA PHE A 177 -9.44 -26.11 6.88
C PHE A 177 -8.47 -25.01 7.35
N MET A 178 -8.04 -24.11 6.45
CA MET A 178 -7.07 -23.07 6.75
C MET A 178 -7.62 -21.94 7.62
N ARG A 179 -8.96 -21.80 7.69
CA ARG A 179 -9.64 -20.67 8.34
C ARG A 179 -9.13 -20.39 9.76
N GLY A 180 -8.95 -21.43 10.57
CA GLY A 180 -8.52 -21.30 11.96
C GLY A 180 -7.11 -20.73 12.08
N PHE A 181 -6.12 -21.33 11.41
CA PHE A 181 -4.74 -20.85 11.51
C PHE A 181 -4.58 -19.47 10.86
N LEU A 182 -5.28 -19.20 9.75
CA LEU A 182 -5.25 -17.90 9.08
C LEU A 182 -5.76 -16.78 10.01
N PHE A 183 -6.86 -17.03 10.72
CA PHE A 183 -7.41 -16.11 11.70
C PHE A 183 -6.42 -15.81 12.83
N PHE A 184 -5.85 -16.85 13.46
CA PHE A 184 -4.88 -16.65 14.54
C PHE A 184 -3.57 -16.02 14.05
N GLY A 185 -3.13 -16.35 12.83
CA GLY A 185 -1.97 -15.72 12.19
C GLY A 185 -2.19 -14.22 11.96
N LEU A 186 -3.38 -13.83 11.51
CA LEU A 186 -3.73 -12.43 11.32
C LEU A 186 -3.75 -11.69 12.67
N CYS A 187 -4.36 -12.28 13.70
CA CYS A 187 -4.34 -11.73 15.05
C CYS A 187 -2.91 -11.56 15.58
N ALA A 188 -2.03 -12.54 15.36
CA ALA A 188 -0.64 -12.46 15.76
C ALA A 188 0.09 -11.31 15.05
N LEU A 189 -0.08 -11.15 13.73
CA LEU A 189 0.51 -10.02 12.99
C LEU A 189 0.01 -8.66 13.46
N LEU A 190 -1.28 -8.55 13.78
CA LEU A 190 -1.86 -7.32 14.34
C LEU A 190 -1.25 -7.03 15.73
N LEU A 191 -1.14 -8.03 16.61
CA LEU A 191 -0.53 -7.87 17.93
C LEU A 191 0.94 -7.46 17.84
N VAL A 192 1.70 -8.03 16.90
CA VAL A 192 3.09 -7.62 16.63
C VAL A 192 3.13 -6.17 16.13
N GLY A 193 2.19 -5.77 15.27
CA GLY A 193 2.03 -4.39 14.80
C GLY A 193 1.74 -3.40 15.94
N PHE A 194 0.84 -3.75 16.86
CA PHE A 194 0.55 -2.95 18.05
C PHE A 194 1.72 -2.92 19.04
N GLY A 195 2.37 -4.07 19.28
CA GLY A 195 3.52 -4.17 20.18
C GLY A 195 4.69 -3.29 19.75
N ARG A 196 4.88 -3.10 18.44
CA ARG A 196 5.89 -2.19 17.89
C ARG A 196 5.75 -0.76 18.43
N ILE A 197 4.52 -0.28 18.69
CA ILE A 197 4.25 1.08 19.18
C ILE A 197 4.85 1.30 20.58
N PHE A 198 4.85 0.26 21.42
CA PHE A 198 5.28 0.36 22.82
C PHE A 198 6.72 -0.07 23.05
N PHE A 199 7.19 -1.12 22.37
CA PHE A 199 8.45 -1.77 22.70
C PHE A 199 9.59 -1.45 21.74
N GLY A 200 9.30 -0.78 20.61
CA GLY A 200 10.27 -0.65 19.52
C GLY A 200 10.62 -2.01 18.91
N MET A 201 11.17 -2.02 17.69
CA MET A 201 11.51 -3.27 17.01
C MET A 201 12.75 -3.07 16.15
N THR A 202 13.65 -4.04 16.15
CA THR A 202 14.85 -4.00 15.30
C THR A 202 14.46 -4.17 13.82
N SER A 203 15.26 -3.64 12.90
CA SER A 203 15.00 -3.77 11.46
C SER A 203 14.90 -5.24 11.01
N ALA A 204 15.66 -6.14 11.63
CA ALA A 204 15.58 -7.57 11.38
C ALA A 204 14.22 -8.18 11.77
N MET A 205 13.67 -7.81 12.93
CA MET A 205 12.35 -8.27 13.37
C MET A 205 11.23 -7.70 12.50
N ILE A 206 11.34 -6.45 12.04
CA ILE A 206 10.38 -5.84 11.11
C ILE A 206 10.38 -6.61 9.78
N ARG A 207 11.56 -6.92 9.24
CA ARG A 207 11.70 -7.73 8.01
C ARG A 207 11.16 -9.15 8.18
N LEU A 208 11.43 -9.80 9.30
CA LEU A 208 10.89 -11.12 9.59
C LEU A 208 9.35 -11.09 9.67
N LYS A 209 8.77 -10.10 10.36
CA LYS A 209 7.32 -9.88 10.38
C LYS A 209 6.78 -9.76 8.96
N ALA A 210 7.47 -9.00 8.12
CA ALA A 210 7.06 -8.75 6.75
C ALA A 210 7.08 -10.02 5.90
N ILE A 211 8.11 -10.85 6.02
CA ILE A 211 8.17 -12.16 5.35
C ILE A 211 7.04 -13.08 5.83
N CYS A 212 6.82 -13.18 7.14
CA CYS A 212 5.73 -13.97 7.71
C CYS A 212 4.35 -13.45 7.24
N GLY A 213 4.19 -12.12 7.18
CA GLY A 213 3.00 -11.46 6.65
C GLY A 213 2.75 -11.79 5.19
N ALA A 214 3.76 -11.65 4.34
CA ALA A 214 3.67 -11.98 2.92
C ALA A 214 3.25 -13.44 2.69
N VAL A 215 3.81 -14.39 3.46
CA VAL A 215 3.38 -15.80 3.41
C VAL A 215 1.92 -15.93 3.84
N LEU A 216 1.52 -15.31 4.95
CA LEU A 216 0.15 -15.38 5.46
C LEU A 216 -0.88 -14.83 4.47
N PHE A 217 -0.64 -13.64 3.91
CA PHE A 217 -1.55 -13.02 2.94
C PHE A 217 -1.59 -13.79 1.61
N SER A 218 -0.48 -14.42 1.20
CA SER A 218 -0.48 -15.36 0.07
C SER A 218 -1.41 -16.56 0.31
N LEU A 219 -1.42 -17.10 1.54
CA LEU A 219 -2.30 -18.20 1.93
C LEU A 219 -3.77 -17.75 2.05
N PHE A 220 -4.02 -16.53 2.52
CA PHE A 220 -5.37 -15.94 2.50
C PHE A 220 -5.90 -15.80 1.07
N LEU A 221 -5.09 -15.36 0.10
CA LEU A 221 -5.49 -15.29 -1.30
C LEU A 221 -5.92 -16.67 -1.84
N ILE A 222 -5.13 -17.72 -1.57
CA ILE A 222 -5.50 -19.10 -1.96
C ILE A 222 -6.86 -19.49 -1.35
N TYR A 223 -7.03 -19.24 -0.05
CA TYR A 223 -8.26 -19.51 0.67
C TYR A 223 -9.46 -18.77 0.08
N ASP A 224 -9.31 -17.48 -0.24
CA ASP A 224 -10.39 -16.64 -0.74
C ASP A 224 -10.77 -16.92 -2.19
N PHE A 225 -9.81 -17.26 -3.05
CA PHE A 225 -10.11 -17.72 -4.40
C PHE A 225 -10.79 -19.10 -4.40
N ASN A 226 -10.39 -20.00 -3.49
CA ASN A 226 -11.13 -21.24 -3.27
C ASN A 226 -12.55 -20.98 -2.77
N ARG A 227 -12.72 -20.06 -1.82
CA ARG A 227 -14.03 -19.64 -1.32
C ARG A 227 -14.91 -19.06 -2.44
N LEU A 228 -14.36 -18.21 -3.30
CA LEU A 228 -15.05 -17.66 -4.47
C LEU A 228 -15.58 -18.77 -5.37
N LYS A 229 -14.73 -19.78 -5.63
CA LYS A 229 -15.10 -20.93 -6.44
C LYS A 229 -16.23 -21.74 -5.81
N GLN A 230 -16.11 -22.09 -4.53
CA GLN A 230 -17.13 -22.85 -3.82
C GLN A 230 -18.49 -22.14 -3.83
N LEU A 231 -18.51 -20.82 -3.61
CA LEU A 231 -19.72 -20.00 -3.69
C LEU A 231 -20.34 -19.99 -5.09
N SER A 232 -19.50 -19.93 -6.13
CA SER A 232 -19.97 -20.00 -7.51
C SER A 232 -20.52 -21.40 -7.86
N ASP A 233 -19.88 -22.47 -7.38
CA ASP A 233 -20.25 -23.85 -7.69
C ASP A 233 -21.61 -24.22 -7.06
N ILE A 234 -21.97 -23.62 -5.92
CA ILE A 234 -23.30 -23.75 -5.30
C ILE A 234 -24.35 -22.78 -5.89
N GLY A 235 -24.00 -22.04 -6.94
CA GLY A 235 -24.93 -21.19 -7.70
C GLY A 235 -25.18 -19.79 -7.11
N ILE A 236 -24.40 -19.33 -6.13
CA ILE A 236 -24.55 -17.96 -5.60
C ILE A 236 -24.03 -16.96 -6.64
N ASN A 237 -24.85 -15.97 -6.97
CA ASN A 237 -24.53 -14.98 -7.99
C ASN A 237 -25.07 -13.58 -7.69
N ASP A 238 -24.93 -13.10 -6.46
CA ASP A 238 -25.40 -11.78 -6.06
C ASP A 238 -24.23 -10.77 -5.87
N TRP A 239 -24.53 -9.48 -6.03
CA TRP A 239 -23.54 -8.41 -5.90
C TRP A 239 -23.03 -8.23 -4.46
N SER A 240 -23.81 -8.61 -3.43
CA SER A 240 -23.37 -8.51 -2.04
C SER A 240 -22.28 -9.53 -1.73
N THR A 241 -22.48 -10.79 -2.13
CA THR A 241 -21.47 -11.85 -2.03
C THR A 241 -20.24 -11.51 -2.87
N ALA A 242 -20.43 -11.03 -4.10
CA ALA A 242 -19.33 -10.60 -4.95
C ALA A 242 -18.47 -9.51 -4.28
N LEU A 243 -19.12 -8.52 -3.66
CA LEU A 243 -18.46 -7.46 -2.90
C LEU A 243 -17.73 -7.99 -1.67
N LYS A 244 -18.35 -8.88 -0.87
CA LYS A 244 -17.72 -9.46 0.33
C LYS A 244 -16.45 -10.23 -0.02
N VAL A 245 -16.48 -11.01 -1.09
CA VAL A 245 -15.30 -11.72 -1.60
C VAL A 245 -14.28 -10.75 -2.15
N ALA A 246 -14.70 -9.75 -2.93
CA ALA A 246 -13.81 -8.72 -3.46
C ALA A 246 -13.10 -7.93 -2.36
N ILE A 247 -13.79 -7.56 -1.27
CA ILE A 247 -13.18 -6.86 -0.13
C ILE A 247 -12.11 -7.74 0.53
N SER A 248 -12.37 -9.04 0.70
CA SER A 248 -11.41 -9.95 1.34
C SER A 248 -10.13 -10.06 0.50
N ILE A 249 -10.28 -10.38 -0.80
CA ILE A 249 -9.17 -10.46 -1.76
C ILE A 249 -8.44 -9.12 -1.90
N TYR A 250 -9.17 -8.00 -1.94
CA TYR A 250 -8.59 -6.66 -2.01
C TYR A 250 -7.68 -6.38 -0.81
N LEU A 251 -8.14 -6.66 0.41
CA LEU A 251 -7.35 -6.46 1.62
C LEU A 251 -6.12 -7.35 1.63
N ASP A 252 -6.23 -8.60 1.19
CA ASP A 252 -5.08 -9.51 1.11
C ASP A 252 -4.05 -9.05 0.07
N ILE A 253 -4.48 -8.56 -1.10
CA ILE A 253 -3.57 -8.00 -2.12
C ILE A 253 -2.85 -6.77 -1.57
N LEU A 254 -3.57 -5.84 -0.92
CA LEU A 254 -2.96 -4.64 -0.37
C LEU A 254 -2.00 -4.95 0.78
N ASN A 255 -2.37 -5.84 1.68
CA ASN A 255 -1.50 -6.23 2.77
C ASN A 255 -0.28 -7.00 2.27
N LEU A 256 -0.45 -7.90 1.28
CA LEU A 256 0.66 -8.59 0.63
C LEU A 256 1.63 -7.59 -0.01
N LEU A 257 1.12 -6.58 -0.72
CA LEU A 257 1.94 -5.53 -1.32
C LEU A 257 2.75 -4.80 -0.26
N LEU A 258 2.11 -4.36 0.83
CA LEU A 258 2.76 -3.63 1.91
C LEU A 258 3.82 -4.47 2.62
N GLU A 259 3.56 -5.75 2.86
CA GLU A 259 4.53 -6.65 3.48
C GLU A 259 5.70 -6.97 2.54
N ILE A 260 5.46 -7.16 1.24
CA ILE A 260 6.55 -7.32 0.26
C ILE A 260 7.40 -6.06 0.19
N MET A 261 6.75 -4.88 0.14
CA MET A 261 7.46 -3.61 0.17
C MET A 261 8.32 -3.49 1.44
N GLN A 262 7.74 -3.74 2.61
CA GLN A 262 8.46 -3.69 3.88
C GLN A 262 9.62 -4.70 3.98
N ALA A 263 9.49 -5.87 3.35
CA ALA A 263 10.53 -6.90 3.29
C ALA A 263 11.67 -6.52 2.34
N MET A 264 11.36 -5.84 1.23
CA MET A 264 12.33 -5.36 0.24
C MET A 264 12.97 -4.03 0.64
N GLY A 265 12.31 -3.22 1.46
CA GLY A 265 12.80 -1.94 1.93
C GLY A 265 14.15 -2.07 2.64
N ASP A 266 15.14 -1.33 2.13
CA ASP A 266 16.45 -1.26 2.75
C ASP A 266 16.43 -0.44 4.04
N SER A 267 17.25 -0.88 5.01
CA SER A 267 17.35 -0.31 6.37
C SER A 267 18.15 0.97 6.39
#